data_AF-A0A5C7JN58-F1
#
_entry.id   AF-A0A5C7JN58-F1
#
_cell.length_a   1.000
_cell.length_b   1.000
_cell.length_c   1.000
_cell.angle_alpha   90.00
_cell.angle_beta   90.00
_cell.angle_gamma   90.00
#
_symmetry.space_group_name_H-M   'P 1'
#
loop_
_entity.id
_entity.type
_entity.pdbx_description
1 polymer ?
#
loop_
_entity_poly.entity_id
_entity_poly.type
_entity_poly.pdbx_seq_one_letter_code
_entity_poly.pdbx_strand_id
1 'polypeptide(L)'
;MYSKVTTVPDANGLVVRQSANNPEYGYVVLKQTRTLIQSNPNNPKSVGWLQTKAMHTLIKGKVEELQAMGFTKDTELPGKIVVKESTTPFSEENPDQHLKIAGATGIVCCIDGEPIYKMTYYSPDANEVDEFVQHNNVEEIRAANATNFEAAPAKQVKGITPNQAFDLKVSNDEDDVFETEEEGDEIEEEVEDTFEL
;
A
#
# COMPACT_ATOMS: atom_id res chain seq x y z
N MET A 1 2.53 1.75 -12.59
CA MET A 1 3.22 3.06 -12.62
C MET A 1 4.05 3.22 -11.36
N TYR A 2 5.18 3.91 -11.43
CA TYR A 2 6.05 4.16 -10.28
C TYR A 2 6.27 5.66 -10.12
N SER A 3 6.26 6.15 -8.88
CA SER A 3 6.83 7.47 -8.58
C SER A 3 8.35 7.40 -8.70
N LYS A 4 9.01 8.56 -8.66
CA LYS A 4 10.45 8.61 -8.41
C LYS A 4 10.77 8.05 -7.03
N VAL A 5 12.00 7.57 -6.87
CA VAL A 5 12.54 7.14 -5.58
C VAL A 5 13.00 8.38 -4.82
N THR A 6 12.60 8.52 -3.56
CA THR A 6 13.00 9.64 -2.70
C THR A 6 13.56 9.19 -1.37
N THR A 7 14.43 10.01 -0.78
CA THR A 7 14.96 9.80 0.57
C THR A 7 13.94 10.19 1.64
N VAL A 8 13.91 9.45 2.75
CA VAL A 8 12.99 9.69 3.87
C VAL A 8 13.78 10.05 5.15
N PRO A 9 13.65 11.28 5.67
CA PRO A 9 14.31 11.67 6.92
C PRO A 9 13.71 10.93 8.13
N ASP A 10 14.47 10.87 9.23
CA ASP A 10 13.97 10.43 10.53
C ASP A 10 13.11 11.52 11.21
N ALA A 11 12.66 11.25 12.44
CA ALA A 11 11.85 12.20 13.22
C ALA A 11 12.60 13.51 13.57
N ASN A 12 13.95 13.48 13.56
CA ASN A 12 14.79 14.64 13.84
C ASN A 12 15.22 15.39 12.55
N GLY A 13 14.80 14.93 11.38
CA GLY A 13 15.16 15.50 10.09
C GLY A 13 16.48 14.96 9.50
N LEU A 14 17.11 13.96 10.12
CA LEU A 14 18.35 13.34 9.64
C LEU A 14 18.05 12.27 8.58
N VAL A 15 18.73 12.36 7.44
CA VAL A 15 18.57 11.41 6.32
C VAL A 15 19.49 10.20 6.47
N VAL A 16 20.74 10.43 6.90
CA VAL A 16 21.70 9.37 7.20
C VAL A 16 21.53 8.95 8.65
N ARG A 17 21.20 7.67 8.87
CA ARG A 17 20.97 7.10 10.20
C ARG A 17 22.11 6.16 10.54
N GLN A 18 22.71 6.33 11.71
CA GLN A 18 23.76 5.43 12.19
C GLN A 18 23.15 4.16 12.76
N SER A 19 23.83 3.03 12.56
CA SER A 19 23.42 1.76 13.17
C SER A 19 23.72 1.77 14.67
N ALA A 20 22.76 1.34 15.49
CA ALA A 20 22.93 1.25 16.94
C ALA A 20 23.99 0.21 17.34
N ASN A 21 24.14 -0.86 16.54
CA ASN A 21 25.07 -1.94 16.84
C ASN A 21 26.48 -1.64 16.33
N ASN A 22 26.60 -1.00 15.16
CA ASN A 22 27.88 -0.74 14.47
C ASN A 22 27.96 0.72 14.01
N PRO A 23 28.47 1.66 14.82
CA PRO A 23 28.44 3.09 14.54
C PRO A 23 29.18 3.54 13.27
N GLU A 24 30.15 2.76 12.76
CA GLU A 24 30.83 3.02 11.48
C GLU A 24 29.86 2.88 10.28
N TYR A 25 28.80 2.10 10.46
CA TYR A 25 27.81 1.82 9.42
C TYR A 25 26.52 2.58 9.65
N GLY A 26 25.88 2.93 8.55
CA GLY A 26 24.60 3.59 8.57
C GLY A 26 23.73 3.15 7.41
N TYR A 27 22.58 3.80 7.31
CA TYR A 27 21.67 3.60 6.21
C TYR A 27 20.86 4.85 5.90
N VAL A 28 20.43 4.94 4.65
CA VAL A 28 19.45 5.93 4.16
C VAL A 28 18.19 5.19 3.78
N VAL A 29 17.04 5.66 4.28
CA VAL A 29 15.74 5.07 3.95
C VAL A 29 15.25 5.69 2.64
N LEU A 30 14.90 4.83 1.70
CA LEU A 30 14.28 5.20 0.45
C LEU A 30 12.80 4.85 0.44
N LYS A 31 12.02 5.62 -0.33
CA LYS A 31 10.61 5.39 -0.58
C LYS A 31 10.31 5.50 -2.06
N GLN A 32 9.44 4.64 -2.55
CA GLN A 32 8.83 4.76 -3.86
C GLN A 32 7.36 4.35 -3.77
N THR A 33 6.47 5.10 -4.40
CA THR A 33 5.05 4.73 -4.48
C THR A 33 4.80 4.00 -5.79
N ARG A 34 4.23 2.79 -5.69
CA ARG A 34 3.77 2.01 -6.83
C ARG A 34 2.27 2.12 -6.96
N THR A 35 1.81 2.58 -8.11
CA THR A 35 0.40 2.67 -8.46
C THR A 35 0.06 1.56 -9.44
N LEU A 36 -0.87 0.70 -9.03
CA LEU A 36 -1.40 -0.43 -9.79
C LEU A 36 -2.88 -0.16 -10.02
N ILE A 37 -3.33 -0.25 -11.27
CA ILE A 37 -4.75 -0.25 -11.60
C ILE A 37 -5.11 -1.71 -11.84
N GLN A 38 -5.99 -2.24 -11.01
CA GLN A 38 -6.38 -3.63 -11.08
C GLN A 38 -7.13 -3.88 -12.38
N SER A 39 -6.60 -4.76 -13.22
CA SER A 39 -7.35 -5.35 -14.33
C SER A 39 -7.41 -6.84 -14.09
N ASN A 40 -8.60 -7.37 -13.91
CA ASN A 40 -8.83 -8.81 -13.89
C ASN A 40 -9.79 -9.15 -15.04
N PRO A 41 -9.30 -9.67 -16.17
CA PRO A 41 -10.16 -10.05 -17.29
C PRO A 41 -11.14 -11.17 -16.93
N ASN A 42 -10.84 -11.97 -15.90
CA ASN A 42 -11.69 -13.07 -15.44
C ASN A 42 -12.71 -12.66 -14.36
N ASN A 43 -12.65 -11.42 -13.86
CA ASN A 43 -13.65 -10.87 -12.94
C ASN A 43 -13.93 -9.40 -13.28
N PRO A 44 -14.94 -9.13 -14.13
CA PRO A 44 -15.27 -7.77 -14.58
C PRO A 44 -15.74 -6.84 -13.45
N LYS A 45 -16.09 -7.36 -12.26
CA LYS A 45 -16.40 -6.52 -11.08
C LYS A 45 -15.16 -5.97 -10.38
N SER A 46 -13.97 -6.49 -10.71
CA SER A 46 -12.69 -6.11 -10.11
C SER A 46 -11.77 -5.33 -11.05
N VAL A 47 -12.32 -4.72 -12.10
CA VAL A 47 -11.56 -3.89 -13.05
C VAL A 47 -11.60 -2.41 -12.64
N GLY A 48 -10.50 -1.69 -12.88
CA GLY A 48 -10.43 -0.24 -12.73
C GLY A 48 -10.11 0.27 -11.32
N TRP A 49 -9.96 -0.61 -10.33
CA TRP A 49 -9.64 -0.19 -8.96
C TRP A 49 -8.18 0.27 -8.84
N LEU A 50 -7.99 1.51 -8.40
CA LEU A 50 -6.67 2.07 -8.11
C LEU A 50 -6.14 1.55 -6.77
N GLN A 51 -4.95 0.95 -6.79
CA GLN A 51 -4.22 0.57 -5.60
C GLN A 51 -2.85 1.24 -5.58
N THR A 52 -2.55 1.97 -4.51
CA THR A 52 -1.23 2.54 -4.27
C THR A 52 -0.53 1.76 -3.16
N LYS A 53 0.74 1.43 -3.36
CA LYS A 53 1.58 0.73 -2.38
C LYS A 53 2.87 1.51 -2.20
N ALA A 54 3.16 1.91 -0.96
CA ALA A 54 4.45 2.49 -0.61
C ALA A 54 5.48 1.37 -0.43
N MET A 55 6.57 1.46 -1.17
CA MET A 55 7.71 0.56 -1.10
C MET A 55 8.85 1.28 -0.39
N HIS A 56 9.53 0.55 0.49
CA HIS A 56 10.68 1.05 1.22
C HIS A 56 11.87 0.11 1.06
N THR A 57 13.05 0.69 1.04
CA THR A 57 14.32 -0.04 1.09
C THR A 57 15.40 0.82 1.75
N LEU A 58 16.55 0.23 2.03
CA LEU A 58 17.68 0.87 2.67
C LEU A 58 18.87 0.85 1.72
N ILE A 59 19.52 2.00 1.51
CA ILE A 59 20.92 2.02 1.08
C ILE A 59 21.77 1.92 2.33
N LYS A 60 22.56 0.87 2.44
CA LYS A 60 23.47 0.62 3.57
C LYS A 60 24.90 0.94 3.13
N GLY A 61 25.71 1.48 4.02
CA GLY A 61 27.10 1.81 3.73
C GLY A 61 27.82 2.37 4.94
N LYS A 62 29.08 2.79 4.74
CA LYS A 62 29.82 3.52 5.77
C LYS A 62 29.19 4.90 5.96
N VAL A 63 29.14 5.37 7.21
CA VAL A 63 28.54 6.68 7.52
C VAL A 63 29.23 7.81 6.76
N GLU A 64 30.56 7.76 6.65
CA GLU A 64 31.35 8.74 5.92
C GLU A 64 30.96 8.83 4.43
N GLU A 65 30.80 7.68 3.77
CA GLU A 65 30.40 7.62 2.35
C GLU A 65 28.96 8.10 2.16
N LEU A 66 28.05 7.71 3.07
CA LEU A 66 26.65 8.15 3.03
C LEU A 66 26.52 9.66 3.25
N GLN A 67 27.37 10.25 4.09
CA GLN A 67 27.42 11.70 4.31
C GLN A 67 28.04 12.43 3.11
N ALA A 68 29.09 11.87 2.50
CA ALA A 68 29.74 12.44 1.31
C ALA A 68 28.79 12.52 0.10
N MET A 69 27.84 11.59 -0.01
CA MET A 69 26.78 11.63 -1.03
C MET A 69 25.82 12.82 -0.86
N GLY A 70 25.77 13.46 0.32
CA GLY A 70 25.02 14.70 0.51
C GLY A 70 23.51 14.58 0.42
N PHE A 71 22.93 13.42 0.76
CA PHE A 71 21.48 13.23 0.73
C PHE A 71 20.74 14.23 1.64
N THR A 72 19.79 14.96 1.07
CA THR A 72 18.88 15.83 1.80
C THR A 72 17.47 15.23 1.83
N LYS A 73 16.54 15.85 2.56
CA LYS A 73 15.14 15.41 2.57
C LYS A 73 14.56 15.45 1.15
N ASP A 74 13.82 14.40 0.78
CA ASP A 74 13.15 14.27 -0.52
C ASP A 74 14.11 14.34 -1.72
N THR A 75 15.39 14.00 -1.53
CA THR A 75 16.34 13.86 -2.64
C THR A 75 15.83 12.78 -3.58
N GLU A 76 15.63 13.14 -4.85
CA GLU A 76 15.20 12.21 -5.89
C GLU A 76 16.39 11.40 -6.41
N LEU A 77 16.21 10.10 -6.53
CA LEU A 77 17.19 9.19 -7.11
C LEU A 77 16.65 8.59 -8.41
N PRO A 78 17.49 8.47 -9.46
CA PRO A 78 17.13 7.73 -10.66
C PRO A 78 16.97 6.24 -10.34
N GLY A 79 16.28 5.48 -11.20
CA GLY A 79 16.06 4.04 -10.97
C GLY A 79 14.79 3.75 -10.16
N LYS A 80 14.76 2.60 -9.47
CA LYS A 80 13.55 2.12 -8.78
C LYS A 80 13.85 1.11 -7.67
N ILE A 81 12.85 0.86 -6.82
CA ILE A 81 12.88 -0.19 -5.81
C ILE A 81 12.32 -1.47 -6.43
N VAL A 82 13.11 -2.53 -6.40
CA VAL A 82 12.80 -3.85 -6.99
C VAL A 82 12.55 -4.86 -5.88
N VAL A 83 11.61 -5.77 -6.10
CA VAL A 83 11.38 -6.95 -5.27
C VAL A 83 12.05 -8.15 -5.93
N LYS A 84 12.86 -8.90 -5.19
CA LYS A 84 13.43 -10.17 -5.63
C LYS A 84 13.09 -11.27 -4.64
N GLU A 85 12.63 -12.39 -5.16
CA GLU A 85 12.34 -13.60 -4.41
C GLU A 85 13.26 -14.74 -4.88
N SER A 86 13.70 -15.59 -3.95
CA SER A 86 14.61 -16.72 -4.21
C SER A 86 14.28 -17.88 -3.29
N THR A 87 14.63 -19.11 -3.66
CA THR A 87 14.65 -20.28 -2.75
C THR A 87 15.97 -20.39 -1.98
N THR A 88 16.95 -19.55 -2.30
CA THR A 88 18.20 -19.43 -1.55
C THR A 88 18.20 -18.20 -0.64
N PRO A 89 18.77 -18.27 0.57
CA PRO A 89 18.91 -17.12 1.43
C PRO A 89 19.72 -15.99 0.78
N PHE A 90 19.40 -14.74 1.10
CA PHE A 90 20.17 -13.56 0.65
C PHE A 90 21.36 -13.24 1.57
N SER A 91 21.44 -13.88 2.75
CA SER A 91 22.50 -13.70 3.73
C SER A 91 22.91 -15.07 4.26
N GLU A 92 24.18 -15.42 4.10
CA GLU A 92 24.71 -16.68 4.62
C GLU A 92 24.86 -16.64 6.15
N GLU A 93 25.19 -15.48 6.70
CA GLU A 93 25.35 -15.29 8.14
C GLU A 93 24.01 -15.33 8.89
N ASN A 94 22.94 -14.84 8.25
CA ASN A 94 21.60 -14.74 8.84
C ASN A 94 20.56 -15.21 7.83
N PRO A 95 20.44 -16.53 7.57
CA PRO A 95 19.58 -17.06 6.51
C PRO A 95 18.11 -16.70 6.72
N ASP A 96 17.64 -16.64 7.96
CA ASP A 96 16.24 -16.39 8.29
C ASP A 96 15.78 -14.94 8.10
N GLN A 97 16.71 -13.99 7.93
CA GLN A 97 16.41 -12.54 7.91
C GLN A 97 15.39 -12.14 6.85
N HIS A 98 15.39 -12.86 5.72
CA HIS A 98 14.61 -12.49 4.54
C HIS A 98 13.49 -13.48 4.23
N LEU A 99 13.07 -14.32 5.18
CA LEU A 99 11.97 -15.26 4.96
C LEU A 99 10.69 -14.52 4.55
N LYS A 100 10.03 -15.01 3.51
CA LYS A 100 8.74 -14.49 3.05
C LYS A 100 7.64 -15.06 3.95
N ILE A 101 7.16 -14.25 4.88
CA ILE A 101 6.07 -14.63 5.79
C ILE A 101 4.70 -14.26 5.19
N ALA A 102 3.75 -15.18 5.28
CA ALA A 102 2.38 -14.99 4.78
C ALA A 102 1.57 -14.07 5.72
N GLY A 103 1.50 -12.78 5.38
CA GLY A 103 0.71 -11.81 6.15
C GLY A 103 1.13 -11.77 7.63
N ALA A 104 0.16 -11.86 8.53
CA ALA A 104 0.39 -11.92 9.98
C ALA A 104 0.36 -13.36 10.54
N THR A 105 0.36 -14.39 9.69
CA THR A 105 0.21 -15.79 10.13
C THR A 105 1.45 -16.38 10.78
N GLY A 106 2.63 -15.82 10.50
CA GLY A 106 3.91 -16.41 10.91
C GLY A 106 4.35 -17.59 10.05
N ILE A 107 3.52 -18.07 9.11
CA ILE A 107 3.87 -19.17 8.21
C ILE A 107 4.81 -18.68 7.11
N VAL A 108 5.92 -19.39 6.94
CA VAL A 108 6.87 -19.17 5.84
C VAL A 108 6.23 -19.65 4.54
N CYS A 109 6.27 -18.81 3.50
CA CYS A 109 5.86 -19.21 2.16
C CYS A 109 6.90 -20.19 1.59
N CYS A 110 6.44 -21.35 1.12
CA CYS A 110 7.31 -22.38 0.57
C CYS A 110 6.87 -22.81 -0.83
N ILE A 111 7.82 -23.25 -1.64
CA ILE A 111 7.59 -23.97 -2.90
C ILE A 111 8.22 -25.36 -2.77
N ASP A 112 7.41 -26.40 -2.90
CA ASP A 112 7.85 -27.80 -2.81
C ASP A 112 8.59 -28.14 -1.50
N GLY A 113 8.22 -27.45 -0.41
CA GLY A 113 8.82 -27.59 0.91
C GLY A 113 10.06 -26.71 1.15
N GLU A 114 10.59 -26.05 0.12
CA GLU A 114 11.70 -25.11 0.26
C GLU A 114 11.21 -23.71 0.63
N PRO A 115 11.85 -23.01 1.58
CA PRO A 115 11.47 -21.67 1.99
C PRO A 115 11.74 -20.66 0.87
N ILE A 116 10.84 -19.68 0.73
CA ILE A 116 11.02 -18.55 -0.17
C ILE A 116 11.51 -17.36 0.64
N TYR A 117 12.58 -16.74 0.16
CA TYR A 117 13.13 -15.50 0.67
C TYR A 117 12.64 -14.35 -0.19
N LYS A 118 12.42 -13.18 0.42
CA LYS A 118 12.01 -11.95 -0.25
C LYS A 118 12.83 -10.77 0.25
N MET A 119 13.41 -10.04 -0.70
CA MET A 119 14.15 -8.81 -0.42
C MET A 119 13.64 -7.67 -1.31
N THR A 120 13.63 -6.47 -0.75
CA THR A 120 13.45 -5.22 -1.51
C THR A 120 14.75 -4.43 -1.52
N TYR A 121 15.23 -4.07 -2.69
CA TYR A 121 16.47 -3.32 -2.85
C TYR A 121 16.30 -2.21 -3.89
N TYR A 122 17.19 -1.23 -3.84
CA TYR A 122 17.25 -0.16 -4.82
C TYR A 122 18.14 -0.59 -5.99
N SER A 123 17.66 -0.41 -7.21
CA SER A 123 18.44 -0.57 -8.42
C SER A 123 18.54 0.76 -9.17
N PRO A 124 19.76 1.17 -9.58
CA PRO A 124 19.93 2.33 -10.46
C PRO A 124 19.43 2.05 -11.89
N ASP A 125 19.25 0.78 -12.28
CA ASP A 125 18.67 0.43 -13.57
C ASP A 125 17.14 0.51 -13.53
N ALA A 126 16.59 1.44 -14.31
CA ALA A 126 15.15 1.62 -14.42
C ALA A 126 14.44 0.43 -15.12
N ASN A 127 15.18 -0.44 -15.81
CA ASN A 127 14.63 -1.57 -16.55
C ASN A 127 14.49 -2.85 -15.71
N GLU A 128 15.22 -2.98 -14.60
CA GLU A 128 15.28 -4.22 -13.81
C GLU A 128 13.92 -4.67 -13.27
N VAL A 129 13.42 -5.83 -13.63
CA VAL A 129 12.04 -6.23 -13.26
C VAL A 129 12.00 -6.94 -11.91
N ASP A 130 10.83 -6.93 -11.27
CA ASP A 130 10.64 -7.75 -10.08
C ASP A 130 10.67 -9.24 -10.42
N GLU A 131 11.24 -10.02 -9.52
CA GLU A 131 11.27 -11.48 -9.58
C GLU A 131 10.42 -12.03 -8.43
N PHE A 132 9.38 -12.80 -8.78
CA PHE A 132 8.47 -13.42 -7.81
C PHE A 132 8.49 -14.93 -7.94
N VAL A 133 8.49 -15.62 -6.81
CA VAL A 133 8.38 -17.07 -6.72
C VAL A 133 7.01 -17.43 -6.15
N GLN A 134 6.28 -18.26 -6.88
CA GLN A 134 4.94 -18.68 -6.48
C GLN A 134 5.03 -19.81 -5.44
N HIS A 135 4.59 -19.53 -4.22
CA HIS A 135 4.47 -20.54 -3.18
C HIS A 135 3.29 -21.49 -3.45
N ASN A 136 3.39 -22.73 -2.98
CA ASN A 136 2.36 -23.75 -3.13
C ASN A 136 1.78 -24.27 -1.81
N ASN A 137 2.31 -23.84 -0.65
CA ASN A 137 1.79 -24.18 0.68
C ASN A 137 0.49 -23.42 1.06
N VAL A 138 -0.44 -23.30 0.11
CA VAL A 138 -1.69 -22.52 0.24
C VAL A 138 -2.62 -23.09 1.31
N GLU A 139 -2.65 -24.41 1.50
CA GLU A 139 -3.53 -25.07 2.47
C GLU A 139 -3.13 -24.74 3.91
N GLU A 140 -1.84 -24.76 4.21
CA GLU A 140 -1.29 -24.40 5.52
C GLU A 140 -1.58 -22.93 5.85
N ILE A 141 -1.31 -22.03 4.89
CA ILE A 141 -1.61 -20.61 5.03
C ILE A 141 -3.13 -20.39 5.23
N ARG A 142 -3.97 -21.14 4.54
CA ARG A 142 -5.43 -21.06 4.70
C ARG A 142 -5.87 -21.52 6.10
N ALA A 143 -5.31 -22.63 6.59
CA ALA A 143 -5.59 -23.13 7.93
C ALA A 143 -5.16 -22.12 9.02
N ALA A 144 -3.95 -21.58 8.91
CA ALA A 144 -3.45 -20.56 9.85
C ALA A 144 -4.27 -19.27 9.84
N ASN A 145 -4.76 -18.86 8.67
CA ASN A 145 -5.68 -17.72 8.60
C ASN A 145 -7.01 -18.04 9.30
N ALA A 146 -7.59 -19.22 9.08
CA ALA A 146 -8.85 -19.62 9.73
C ALA A 146 -8.74 -19.59 11.27
N THR A 147 -7.63 -20.06 11.84
CA THR A 147 -7.40 -20.02 13.30
C THR A 147 -7.16 -18.59 13.82
N ASN A 148 -6.48 -17.74 13.05
CA ASN A 148 -6.23 -16.36 13.46
C ASN A 148 -7.50 -15.49 13.49
N PHE A 149 -8.53 -15.84 12.71
CA PHE A 149 -9.83 -15.18 12.80
C PHE A 149 -10.59 -15.55 14.09
N GLU A 150 -10.38 -16.73 14.67
CA GLU A 150 -11.04 -17.14 15.92
C GLU A 150 -10.36 -16.58 17.18
N ALA A 151 -9.10 -16.15 17.08
CA ALA A 151 -8.32 -15.60 18.19
C ALA A 151 -8.41 -14.07 18.34
N ALA A 152 -9.10 -13.37 17.43
CA ALA A 152 -9.34 -11.93 17.57
C ALA A 152 -10.48 -11.69 18.58
N PRO A 153 -10.27 -10.98 19.72
CA PRO A 153 -11.40 -10.55 20.53
C PRO A 153 -12.23 -9.59 19.67
N ALA A 154 -13.50 -9.95 19.45
CA ALA A 154 -14.48 -9.06 18.83
C ALA A 154 -14.45 -7.72 19.57
N LYS A 155 -13.85 -6.68 18.97
CA LYS A 155 -14.08 -5.32 19.43
C LYS A 155 -15.57 -5.08 19.25
N GLN A 156 -16.32 -5.11 20.34
CA GLN A 156 -17.70 -4.64 20.37
C GLN A 156 -17.69 -3.18 19.91
N VAL A 157 -18.03 -2.95 18.64
CA VAL A 157 -18.37 -1.63 18.16
C VAL A 157 -19.70 -1.32 18.84
N LYS A 158 -19.67 -0.51 19.90
CA LYS A 158 -20.88 0.10 20.45
C LYS A 158 -21.58 0.80 19.30
N GLY A 159 -22.83 0.39 19.05
CA GLY A 159 -23.62 0.80 17.89
C GLY A 159 -23.62 2.32 17.73
N ILE A 160 -23.00 2.78 16.64
CA ILE A 160 -23.28 4.10 16.08
C ILE A 160 -24.54 3.89 15.24
N THR A 161 -25.65 4.49 15.66
CA THR A 161 -26.88 4.50 14.87
C THR A 161 -26.67 5.35 13.61
N PRO A 162 -27.35 5.05 12.49
CA PRO A 162 -27.20 5.80 11.24
C PRO A 162 -27.34 7.32 11.38
N ASN A 163 -28.14 7.77 12.37
CA ASN A 163 -28.39 9.18 12.67
C ASN A 163 -27.16 9.94 13.21
N GLN A 164 -26.10 9.25 13.65
CA GLN A 164 -24.83 9.89 14.06
C GLN A 164 -23.78 9.92 12.95
N ALA A 165 -24.01 9.20 11.84
CA ALA A 165 -23.08 9.12 10.70
C ALA A 165 -23.35 10.20 9.64
N PHE A 166 -24.55 10.78 9.63
CA PHE A 166 -24.91 11.94 8.83
C PHE A 166 -25.34 13.03 9.79
N ASP A 167 -24.64 14.16 9.80
CA ASP A 167 -24.90 15.33 10.65
C ASP A 167 -26.18 16.07 10.19
N LEU A 168 -27.30 15.33 10.20
CA LEU A 168 -28.62 15.85 9.94
C LEU A 168 -29.11 16.49 11.24
N LYS A 169 -28.94 17.81 11.36
CA LYS A 169 -29.53 18.58 12.45
C LYS A 169 -31.05 18.46 12.38
N VAL A 170 -31.60 17.54 13.17
CA VAL A 170 -33.00 17.56 13.57
C VAL A 170 -33.07 18.45 14.81
N SER A 171 -33.31 19.74 14.59
CA SER A 171 -33.83 20.61 15.65
C SER A 171 -35.34 20.43 15.70
N ASN A 172 -35.82 19.74 16.73
CA ASN A 172 -37.20 19.89 17.19
C ASN A 172 -37.23 21.14 18.07
N ASP A 173 -37.63 22.27 17.50
CA ASP A 173 -38.33 23.33 18.22
C ASP A 173 -39.52 23.71 17.32
N GLU A 174 -40.70 23.66 17.91
CA GLU A 174 -41.98 23.99 17.28
C GLU A 174 -42.02 25.49 16.91
N ASP A 175 -42.84 25.80 15.91
CA ASP A 175 -43.17 27.12 15.35
C ASP A 175 -42.23 27.67 14.26
N ASP A 176 -42.39 27.15 13.03
CA ASP A 176 -42.66 28.06 11.91
C ASP A 176 -43.48 27.36 10.83
N VAL A 177 -44.74 27.79 10.72
CA VAL A 177 -45.64 27.46 9.63
C VAL A 177 -45.08 28.13 8.38
N PHE A 178 -44.65 27.35 7.39
CA PHE A 178 -44.61 27.85 6.02
C PHE A 178 -45.40 26.93 5.11
N GLU A 179 -46.40 27.56 4.50
CA GLU A 179 -47.43 26.98 3.67
C GLU A 179 -46.83 26.22 2.49
N THR A 180 -47.42 25.06 2.23
CA THR A 180 -47.17 24.28 1.03
C THR A 180 -47.99 24.90 -0.10
N GLU A 181 -47.36 25.69 -0.96
CA GLU A 181 -47.93 26.00 -2.27
C GLU A 181 -47.32 25.02 -3.29
N GLU A 182 -48.15 24.05 -3.68
CA GLU A 182 -47.99 23.36 -4.95
C GLU A 182 -48.26 24.37 -6.07
N GLU A 183 -47.25 24.71 -6.85
CA GLU A 183 -47.45 25.16 -8.23
C GLU A 183 -46.76 24.14 -9.14
N GLY A 184 -47.60 23.36 -9.81
CA GLY A 184 -47.21 22.59 -10.97
C GLY A 184 -46.95 23.54 -12.11
N ASP A 185 -45.81 23.37 -12.78
CA ASP A 185 -45.58 24.01 -14.06
C ASP A 185 -45.59 22.91 -15.13
N GLU A 186 -46.65 22.96 -15.94
CA GLU A 186 -46.77 22.30 -17.23
C GLU A 186 -45.60 22.76 -18.11
N ILE A 187 -44.83 21.82 -18.66
CA ILE A 187 -43.99 22.13 -19.82
C ILE A 187 -44.67 21.50 -21.03
N GLU A 188 -45.32 22.37 -21.79
CA GLU A 188 -45.94 22.10 -23.08
C GLU A 188 -44.89 21.61 -24.10
N GLU A 189 -45.33 20.64 -24.91
CA GLU A 189 -44.67 20.23 -26.15
C GLU A 189 -44.61 21.42 -27.13
N GLU A 190 -43.41 21.78 -27.59
CA GLU A 190 -43.26 22.34 -28.94
C GLU A 190 -42.34 21.43 -29.76
N VAL A 191 -42.99 20.80 -30.74
CA VAL A 191 -42.40 20.09 -31.86
C VAL A 191 -42.02 21.14 -32.90
N GLU A 192 -40.74 21.28 -33.22
CA GLU A 192 -40.36 21.88 -34.51
C GLU A 192 -39.26 21.06 -35.18
N ASP A 193 -39.71 20.34 -36.21
CA ASP A 193 -38.94 19.76 -37.29
C ASP A 193 -38.01 20.80 -37.91
N THR A 194 -36.72 20.48 -38.04
CA THR A 194 -35.99 20.86 -39.27
C THR A 194 -34.89 19.82 -39.57
N PHE A 195 -35.23 18.93 -40.48
CA PHE A 195 -34.30 18.24 -41.38
C PHE A 195 -33.55 19.28 -42.22
N GLU A 196 -32.22 19.22 -42.34
CA GLU A 196 -31.53 19.39 -43.62
C GLU A 196 -30.22 18.58 -43.65
N LEU A 197 -29.93 18.11 -44.87
CA LEU A 197 -28.97 17.08 -45.31
C LEU A 197 -27.49 17.38 -45.04
#